data_AF-A0A843RYT6-F1
#
_entry.id   AF-A0A843RYT6-F1
#
_cell.length_a   1.000
_cell.length_b   1.000
_cell.length_c   1.000
_cell.angle_alpha   90.00
_cell.angle_beta   90.00
_cell.angle_gamma   90.00
#
_symmetry.space_group_name_H-M   'P 1'
#
loop_
_entity.id
_entity.type
_entity.pdbx_description
1 polymer ?
#
loop_
_entity_poly.entity_id
_entity_poly.type
_entity_poly.pdbx_seq_one_letter_code
_entity_poly.pdbx_strand_id
1 'polypeptide(L)'
;MPRVLRGVVRPTIYTGNAMHDFAYAHQVVQQSGRAMPNAFLIPMSKTPEWWAKDWMERHTYFLPRYDAQGQIVHEGHALAAAAGIPSIMRRTYKSEVQPAPEEAYDFVNYFECADADVPTLEAVVAALRDLKKNPEWTFVREGPMWRGRRVPAWRELFA
;
A
#
# COMPACT_ATOMS: atom_id res chain seq x y z
N MET A 1 -3.34 -13.01 24.56
CA MET A 1 -4.33 -13.37 23.51
C MET A 1 -3.77 -12.99 22.15
N PRO A 2 -3.98 -13.78 21.08
CA PRO A 2 -3.52 -13.41 19.74
C PRO A 2 -4.26 -12.15 19.25
N ARG A 3 -3.53 -11.20 18.66
CA ARG A 3 -4.13 -10.01 18.01
C ARG A 3 -4.57 -10.40 16.60
N VAL A 4 -5.85 -10.26 16.30
CA VAL A 4 -6.42 -10.60 15.00
C VAL A 4 -6.66 -9.31 14.21
N LEU A 5 -6.03 -9.18 13.05
CA LEU A 5 -6.29 -8.10 12.11
C LEU A 5 -7.29 -8.57 11.06
N ARG A 6 -8.28 -7.73 10.74
CA ARG A 6 -9.38 -8.05 9.81
C ARG A 6 -9.59 -6.93 8.83
N GLY A 7 -10.14 -7.27 7.67
CA GLY A 7 -10.59 -6.32 6.66
C GLY A 7 -11.11 -7.03 5.42
N VAL A 8 -11.76 -6.28 4.55
CA VAL A 8 -12.39 -6.74 3.32
C VAL A 8 -11.70 -6.14 2.10
N VAL A 9 -11.59 -6.93 1.04
CA VAL A 9 -11.19 -6.39 -0.28
C VAL A 9 -12.42 -5.69 -0.86
N ARG A 10 -12.28 -4.42 -1.24
CA ARG A 10 -13.33 -3.62 -1.88
C ARG A 10 -12.90 -3.21 -3.29
N PRO A 11 -13.85 -2.83 -4.17
CA PRO A 11 -13.52 -2.20 -5.43
C PRO A 11 -12.57 -1.00 -5.26
N THR A 12 -11.79 -0.73 -6.30
CA THR A 12 -10.86 0.40 -6.36
C THR A 12 -11.63 1.72 -6.40
N ILE A 13 -11.28 2.68 -5.52
CA ILE A 13 -12.05 3.93 -5.32
C ILE A 13 -11.32 5.19 -5.81
N TYR A 14 -10.07 5.05 -6.28
CA TYR A 14 -9.24 6.13 -6.82
C TYR A 14 -8.62 5.74 -8.17
N THR A 15 -9.21 4.78 -8.86
CA THR A 15 -8.62 4.17 -10.06
C THR A 15 -9.58 4.36 -11.23
N GLY A 16 -9.47 5.50 -11.92
CA GLY A 16 -10.06 5.68 -13.25
C GLY A 16 -9.28 4.89 -14.32
N ASN A 17 -9.70 4.93 -15.58
CA ASN A 17 -9.11 4.08 -16.63
C ASN A 17 -7.60 4.25 -16.80
N ALA A 18 -7.11 5.50 -16.93
CA ALA A 18 -5.67 5.75 -17.06
C ALA A 18 -4.87 5.29 -15.83
N MET A 19 -5.43 5.45 -14.63
CA MET A 19 -4.80 4.96 -13.41
C MET A 19 -4.85 3.44 -13.30
N HIS A 20 -5.90 2.81 -13.82
CA HIS A 20 -5.99 1.37 -13.93
C HIS A 20 -4.86 0.84 -14.81
N ASP A 21 -4.70 1.40 -16.01
CA ASP A 21 -3.65 0.98 -16.94
C ASP A 21 -2.27 1.18 -16.33
N PHE A 22 -2.00 2.36 -15.74
CA PHE A 22 -0.73 2.65 -15.07
C PHE A 22 -0.42 1.64 -13.95
N ALA A 23 -1.36 1.39 -13.03
CA ALA A 23 -1.10 0.62 -11.82
C ALA A 23 -1.32 -0.90 -11.98
N TYR A 24 -2.09 -1.33 -12.98
CA TYR A 24 -2.57 -2.71 -13.10
C TYR A 24 -2.16 -3.42 -14.40
N ALA A 25 -1.76 -2.72 -15.46
CA ALA A 25 -1.32 -3.38 -16.71
C ALA A 25 -0.07 -4.26 -16.50
N HIS A 26 0.78 -3.89 -15.55
CA HIS A 26 2.01 -4.62 -15.20
C HIS A 26 2.01 -5.12 -13.76
N GLN A 27 0.84 -5.23 -13.11
CA GLN A 27 0.80 -5.71 -11.73
C GLN A 27 1.32 -7.15 -11.63
N VAL A 28 1.94 -7.45 -10.50
CA VAL A 28 2.19 -8.84 -10.12
C VAL A 28 0.99 -9.41 -9.36
N VAL A 29 0.46 -10.52 -9.86
CA VAL A 29 -0.52 -11.35 -9.15
C VAL A 29 0.16 -12.29 -8.18
N GLN A 30 -0.58 -12.81 -7.20
CA GLN A 30 -0.04 -13.73 -6.18
C GLN A 30 0.71 -14.91 -6.81
N GLN A 31 1.96 -15.09 -6.39
CA GLN A 31 2.82 -16.18 -6.82
C GLN A 31 2.98 -17.22 -5.71
N SER A 32 3.57 -18.37 -6.05
CA SER A 32 3.95 -19.37 -5.05
C SER A 32 4.92 -18.80 -4.01
N GLY A 33 4.93 -19.37 -2.81
CA GLY A 33 5.91 -19.01 -1.76
C GLY A 33 7.36 -19.24 -2.20
N ARG A 34 7.62 -20.10 -3.20
CA ARG A 34 8.96 -20.27 -3.77
C ARG A 34 9.41 -19.08 -4.63
N ALA A 35 8.50 -18.51 -5.41
CA ALA A 35 8.82 -17.41 -6.31
C ALA A 35 8.82 -16.05 -5.58
N MET A 36 7.89 -15.87 -4.64
CA MET A 36 7.79 -14.67 -3.80
C MET A 36 7.75 -15.06 -2.32
N PRO A 37 8.91 -15.41 -1.75
CA PRO A 37 9.00 -15.91 -0.39
C PRO A 37 8.92 -14.81 0.67
N ASN A 38 9.03 -13.53 0.32
CA ASN A 38 8.92 -12.45 1.30
C ASN A 38 7.48 -11.95 1.37
N ALA A 39 6.96 -11.80 2.59
CA ALA A 39 5.68 -11.16 2.85
C ALA A 39 5.84 -10.00 3.84
N PHE A 40 5.11 -8.92 3.59
CA PHE A 40 5.07 -7.75 4.46
C PHE A 40 3.62 -7.40 4.80
N LEU A 41 3.38 -7.01 6.04
CA LEU A 41 2.09 -6.54 6.53
C LEU A 41 2.27 -5.17 7.19
N ILE A 42 1.56 -4.17 6.70
CA ILE A 42 1.61 -2.78 7.19
C ILE A 42 0.17 -2.31 7.47
N PRO A 43 -0.29 -2.38 8.73
CA PRO A 43 -1.57 -1.81 9.13
C PRO A 43 -1.46 -0.29 9.26
N MET A 44 -2.52 0.42 8.89
CA MET A 44 -2.54 1.89 8.89
C MET A 44 -3.93 2.39 9.23
N SER A 45 -3.98 3.49 9.98
CA SER A 45 -5.18 4.30 10.16
C SER A 45 -4.93 5.69 9.62
N LYS A 46 -5.96 6.35 9.12
CA LYS A 46 -5.91 7.76 8.76
C LYS A 46 -6.32 8.61 9.96
N THR A 47 -5.91 9.87 9.95
CA THR A 47 -6.30 10.82 11.00
C THR A 47 -7.73 11.33 10.76
N PRO A 48 -8.41 11.91 11.79
CA PRO A 48 -9.72 12.53 11.61
C PRO A 48 -9.73 13.61 10.51
N GLU A 49 -8.65 14.37 10.36
CA GLU A 49 -8.50 15.41 9.34
C GLU A 49 -8.56 14.85 7.93
N TRP A 50 -8.08 13.62 7.69
CA TRP A 50 -8.24 12.95 6.40
C TRP A 50 -9.69 12.55 6.15
N TRP A 51 -10.36 12.02 7.17
CA TRP A 51 -11.75 11.57 7.04
C TRP A 51 -12.75 12.73 6.92
N ALA A 52 -12.38 13.92 7.38
CA ALA A 52 -13.14 15.15 7.16
C ALA A 52 -13.08 15.66 5.70
N LYS A 53 -12.11 15.21 4.90
CA LYS A 53 -11.97 15.62 3.50
C LYS A 53 -13.01 14.94 2.61
N ASP A 54 -13.48 15.68 1.61
CA ASP A 54 -14.34 15.09 0.59
C ASP A 54 -13.56 14.09 -0.30
N TRP A 55 -14.27 13.42 -1.20
CA TRP A 55 -13.66 12.43 -2.08
C TRP A 55 -12.67 13.04 -3.08
N MET A 56 -13.00 14.21 -3.65
CA MET A 56 -12.18 14.87 -4.66
C MET A 56 -10.85 15.33 -4.07
N GLU A 57 -10.88 15.95 -2.89
CA GLU A 57 -9.69 16.41 -2.20
C GLU A 57 -8.76 15.24 -1.88
N ARG A 58 -9.30 14.13 -1.34
CA ARG A 58 -8.51 12.91 -1.09
C ARG A 58 -7.89 12.34 -2.35
N HIS A 59 -8.62 12.37 -3.48
CA HIS A 59 -8.12 11.87 -4.75
C HIS A 59 -6.86 12.61 -5.24
N THR A 60 -6.73 13.92 -4.94
CA THR A 60 -5.55 14.72 -5.30
C THR A 60 -4.25 14.31 -4.62
N TYR A 61 -4.30 13.50 -3.55
CA TYR A 61 -3.11 12.96 -2.88
C TYR A 61 -2.62 11.66 -3.52
N PHE A 62 -3.49 11.01 -4.30
CA PHE A 62 -3.12 9.78 -5.02
C PHE A 62 -2.37 10.08 -6.32
N LEU A 63 -2.67 11.21 -6.95
CA LEU A 63 -2.11 11.62 -8.24
C LEU A 63 -0.86 12.51 -8.07
N PRO A 64 0.04 12.53 -9.06
CA PRO A 64 1.13 13.48 -9.12
C PRO A 64 0.60 14.91 -9.24
N ARG A 65 1.31 15.86 -8.62
CA ARG A 65 1.04 17.29 -8.74
C ARG A 65 2.19 17.97 -9.47
N TYR A 66 1.82 18.85 -10.40
CA TYR A 66 2.75 19.61 -11.21
C TYR A 66 2.58 21.11 -10.92
N ASP A 67 3.66 21.86 -11.01
CA ASP A 67 3.61 23.32 -10.98
C ASP A 67 3.21 23.90 -12.36
N ALA A 68 3.18 25.23 -12.45
CA ALA A 68 2.83 25.93 -13.69
C ALA A 68 3.86 25.73 -14.83
N GLN A 69 5.06 25.23 -14.50
CA GLN A 69 6.13 24.92 -15.44
C GLN A 69 6.14 23.44 -15.83
N GLY A 70 5.15 22.67 -15.37
CA GLY A 70 5.04 21.24 -15.64
C GLY A 70 6.07 20.39 -14.90
N GLN A 71 6.71 20.91 -13.86
CA GLN A 71 7.63 20.14 -13.01
C GLN A 71 6.85 19.45 -11.89
N ILE A 72 7.26 18.22 -11.54
CA ILE A 72 6.63 17.48 -10.45
C ILE A 72 6.95 18.18 -9.12
N VAL A 73 5.91 18.57 -8.41
CA VAL A 73 5.98 19.10 -7.04
C VAL A 73 5.84 17.95 -6.04
N HIS A 74 4.90 17.05 -6.29
CA HIS A 74 4.69 15.83 -5.51
C HIS A 74 4.43 14.68 -6.46
N GLU A 75 5.08 13.55 -6.21
CA GLU A 75 4.83 12.30 -6.94
C GLU A 75 3.42 11.76 -6.62
N GLY A 76 2.91 12.04 -5.41
CA GLY A 76 1.69 11.43 -4.90
C GLY A 76 1.87 9.93 -4.70
N HIS A 77 0.82 9.25 -4.24
CA HIS A 77 0.87 7.81 -4.00
C HIS A 77 1.28 7.02 -5.25
N ALA A 78 0.69 7.35 -6.40
CA ALA A 78 0.85 6.57 -7.63
C ALA A 78 2.29 6.55 -8.15
N LEU A 79 2.93 7.72 -8.31
CA LEU A 79 4.32 7.73 -8.80
C LEU A 79 5.33 7.34 -7.72
N ALA A 80 5.10 7.67 -6.44
CA ALA A 80 6.00 7.27 -5.36
C ALA A 80 6.13 5.75 -5.24
N ALA A 81 5.07 5.01 -5.59
CA ALA A 81 5.06 3.55 -5.59
C ALA A 81 5.38 2.90 -6.95
N ALA A 82 5.65 3.67 -8.00
CA ALA A 82 5.71 3.18 -9.38
C ALA A 82 6.73 2.04 -9.58
N ALA A 83 7.90 2.15 -8.95
CA ALA A 83 8.97 1.16 -9.07
C ALA A 83 8.55 -0.24 -8.57
N GLY A 84 7.56 -0.32 -7.67
CA GLY A 84 7.06 -1.57 -7.14
C GLY A 84 6.02 -2.28 -8.01
N ILE A 85 5.40 -1.58 -8.97
CA ILE A 85 4.32 -2.14 -9.80
C ILE A 85 4.69 -3.48 -10.46
N PRO A 86 5.86 -3.62 -11.12
CA PRO A 86 6.21 -4.83 -11.86
C PRO A 86 6.77 -5.98 -11.01
N SER A 87 7.02 -5.77 -9.71
CA SER A 87 7.74 -6.77 -8.89
C SER A 87 7.14 -7.03 -7.50
N ILE A 88 6.18 -6.23 -7.06
CA ILE A 88 5.54 -6.37 -5.75
C ILE A 88 4.06 -6.70 -5.94
N MET A 89 3.66 -7.88 -5.48
CA MET A 89 2.25 -8.19 -5.30
C MET A 89 1.73 -7.34 -4.14
N ARG A 90 0.54 -6.73 -4.31
CA ARG A 90 -0.07 -5.88 -3.28
C ARG A 90 -1.54 -6.21 -3.10
N ARG A 91 -2.02 -6.12 -1.86
CA ARG A 91 -3.44 -6.18 -1.52
C ARG A 91 -3.73 -5.31 -0.31
N THR A 92 -4.74 -4.46 -0.43
CA THR A 92 -5.24 -3.64 0.69
C THR A 92 -6.57 -4.20 1.17
N TYR A 93 -6.59 -4.66 2.42
CA TYR A 93 -7.83 -4.99 3.12
C TYR A 93 -8.31 -3.74 3.84
N LYS A 94 -9.55 -3.32 3.59
CA LYS A 94 -10.16 -2.14 4.22
C LYS A 94 -11.02 -2.57 5.40
N SER A 95 -11.11 -1.73 6.43
CA SER A 95 -12.10 -1.93 7.48
C SER A 95 -13.53 -2.01 6.89
N GLU A 96 -14.38 -2.79 7.54
CA GLU A 96 -15.81 -2.90 7.22
C GLU A 96 -16.56 -1.59 7.49
N VAL A 97 -16.08 -0.83 8.47
CA VAL A 97 -16.57 0.51 8.83
C VAL A 97 -15.46 1.53 8.53
N GLN A 98 -15.81 2.66 7.92
CA GLN A 98 -14.87 3.75 7.62
C GLN A 98 -15.42 5.07 8.19
N PRO A 99 -14.68 5.77 9.06
CA PRO A 99 -13.40 5.38 9.67
C PRO A 99 -13.51 4.11 10.52
N ALA A 100 -12.40 3.39 10.69
CA ALA A 100 -12.34 2.22 11.55
C ALA A 100 -12.55 2.60 13.03
N PRO A 101 -13.14 1.71 13.85
CA PRO A 101 -13.17 1.86 15.30
C PRO A 101 -11.77 1.96 15.91
N GLU A 102 -11.65 2.51 17.13
CA GLU A 102 -10.38 2.84 17.79
C GLU A 102 -9.37 1.67 17.87
N GLU A 103 -9.86 0.44 18.10
CA GLU A 103 -9.04 -0.77 18.21
C GLU A 103 -8.72 -1.45 16.87
N ALA A 104 -9.10 -0.83 15.76
CA ALA A 104 -8.95 -1.36 14.41
C ALA A 104 -8.14 -0.41 13.51
N TYR A 105 -7.70 -0.95 12.38
CA TYR A 105 -7.02 -0.18 11.35
C TYR A 105 -7.95 0.09 10.18
N ASP A 106 -7.86 1.28 9.59
CA ASP A 106 -8.60 1.60 8.35
C ASP A 106 -8.17 0.68 7.20
N PHE A 107 -6.87 0.36 7.17
CA PHE A 107 -6.23 -0.43 6.13
C PHE A 107 -5.28 -1.45 6.73
N VAL A 108 -5.29 -2.66 6.20
CA VAL A 108 -4.22 -3.65 6.37
C VAL A 108 -3.63 -3.89 4.99
N ASN A 109 -2.40 -3.43 4.77
CA ASN A 109 -1.72 -3.57 3.49
C ASN A 109 -0.80 -4.78 3.54
N TYR A 110 -0.96 -5.65 2.56
CA TYR A 110 -0.23 -6.90 2.43
C TYR A 110 0.55 -6.89 1.12
N PHE A 111 1.84 -7.23 1.20
CA PHE A 111 2.73 -7.25 0.06
C PHE A 111 3.49 -8.57 -0.01
N GLU A 112 3.78 -9.03 -1.22
CA GLU A 112 4.69 -10.16 -1.47
C GLU A 112 5.73 -9.79 -2.52
N CYS A 113 6.95 -10.27 -2.38
CA CYS A 113 8.01 -10.05 -3.38
C CYS A 113 9.08 -11.16 -3.38
N ALA A 114 9.86 -11.23 -4.46
CA ALA A 114 11.04 -12.09 -4.55
C ALA A 114 12.18 -11.55 -3.66
N ASP A 115 13.20 -12.37 -3.39
CA ASP A 115 14.36 -11.94 -2.59
C ASP A 115 15.09 -10.75 -3.21
N ALA A 116 15.22 -10.73 -4.54
CA ALA A 116 15.85 -9.64 -5.28
C ALA A 116 15.06 -8.32 -5.22
N ASP A 117 13.75 -8.37 -4.92
CA ASP A 117 12.85 -7.22 -4.95
C ASP A 117 12.58 -6.62 -3.56
N VAL A 118 13.15 -7.19 -2.50
CA VAL A 118 13.08 -6.62 -1.16
C VAL A 118 13.59 -5.17 -1.12
N PRO A 119 14.75 -4.83 -1.72
CA PRO A 119 15.20 -3.43 -1.76
C PRO A 119 14.23 -2.50 -2.48
N THR A 120 13.57 -2.98 -3.54
CA THR A 120 12.53 -2.22 -4.26
C THR A 120 11.34 -1.92 -3.35
N LEU A 121 10.89 -2.92 -2.58
CA LEU A 121 9.80 -2.73 -1.61
C LEU A 121 10.19 -1.74 -0.52
N GLU A 122 11.39 -1.85 0.05
CA GLU A 122 11.88 -0.92 1.07
C GLU A 122 11.99 0.51 0.53
N ALA A 123 12.45 0.68 -0.72
CA ALA A 123 12.50 1.97 -1.38
C ALA A 123 11.10 2.56 -1.63
N VAL A 124 10.12 1.75 -2.04
CA VAL A 124 8.72 2.18 -2.20
C VAL A 124 8.13 2.61 -0.85
N VAL A 125 8.34 1.83 0.22
CA VAL A 125 7.87 2.20 1.56
C VAL A 125 8.51 3.51 2.03
N ALA A 126 9.80 3.70 1.79
CA ALA A 126 10.49 4.95 2.10
C ALA A 126 9.93 6.13 1.29
N ALA A 127 9.70 5.96 -0.01
CA ALA A 127 9.13 6.99 -0.88
C ALA A 127 7.70 7.37 -0.49
N LEU A 128 6.88 6.39 -0.10
CA LEU A 128 5.51 6.64 0.39
C LEU A 128 5.50 7.41 1.72
N ARG A 129 6.51 7.22 2.56
CA ARG A 129 6.69 7.93 3.84
C ARG A 129 7.31 9.33 3.69
N ASP A 130 7.97 9.62 2.57
CA ASP A 130 8.57 10.92 2.31
C ASP A 130 7.49 11.96 2.01
N LEU A 131 7.27 12.89 2.94
CA LEU A 131 6.25 13.93 2.82
C LEU A 131 6.47 14.88 1.63
N LYS A 132 7.69 14.99 1.11
CA LYS A 132 7.98 15.78 -0.10
C LYS A 132 7.49 15.06 -1.35
N LYS A 133 7.54 13.72 -1.38
CA LYS A 133 7.04 12.92 -2.50
C LYS A 133 5.55 12.66 -2.37
N ASN A 134 5.12 12.26 -1.18
CA ASN A 134 3.77 11.83 -0.87
C ASN A 134 3.20 12.55 0.36
N PRO A 135 2.58 13.74 0.18
CA PRO A 135 1.99 14.48 1.30
C PRO A 135 0.80 13.75 1.96
N GLU A 136 0.25 12.70 1.33
CA GLU A 136 -0.77 11.82 1.91
C GLU A 136 -0.34 11.26 3.27
N TRP A 137 0.96 11.04 3.46
CA TRP A 137 1.51 10.42 4.67
C TRP A 137 1.45 11.32 5.91
N THR A 138 1.21 12.62 5.73
CA THR A 138 0.89 13.55 6.83
C THR A 138 -0.33 13.08 7.62
N PHE A 139 -1.24 12.36 6.97
CA PHE A 139 -2.49 11.88 7.56
C PHE A 139 -2.46 10.39 7.90
N VAL A 140 -1.28 9.75 7.93
CA VAL A 140 -1.13 8.33 8.23
C VAL A 140 -0.63 8.12 9.65
N ARG A 141 -1.37 7.31 10.41
CA ARG A 141 -0.90 6.66 11.64
C ARG A 141 -0.54 5.23 11.28
N GLU A 142 0.76 4.99 11.10
CA GLU A 142 1.28 3.68 10.75
C GLU A 142 1.38 2.79 12.00
N GLY A 143 0.91 1.55 11.90
CA GLY A 143 1.19 0.53 12.91
C GLY A 143 2.54 -0.15 12.68
N PRO A 144 2.84 -1.22 13.41
CA PRO A 144 4.07 -1.98 13.20
C PRO A 144 4.10 -2.63 11.82
N MET A 145 5.25 -2.56 11.15
CA MET A 145 5.52 -3.35 9.94
C MET A 145 5.98 -4.75 10.36
N TRP A 146 5.28 -5.78 9.91
CA TRP A 146 5.73 -7.16 10.06
C TRP A 146 6.30 -7.69 8.75
N ARG A 147 7.42 -8.39 8.85
CA ARG A 147 8.05 -9.14 7.76
C ARG A 147 8.02 -10.62 8.09
N GLY A 148 7.64 -11.43 7.11
CA GLY A 148 7.58 -12.88 7.24
C GLY A 148 8.06 -13.59 5.99
N ARG A 149 8.24 -14.91 6.12
CA ARG A 149 8.53 -15.80 5.00
C ARG A 149 7.28 -16.59 4.62
N ARG A 150 7.05 -16.70 3.32
CA ARG A 150 6.10 -17.63 2.72
C ARG A 150 6.87 -18.88 2.33
N VAL A 151 6.26 -20.02 2.58
CA VAL A 151 6.80 -21.31 2.18
C VAL A 151 5.83 -22.01 1.23
N PRO A 152 6.32 -22.90 0.35
CA PRO A 152 5.47 -23.68 -0.56
C PRO A 152 4.48 -24.60 0.16
N ALA A 153 4.85 -25.17 1.31
CA ALA A 153 4.00 -26.05 2.10
C ALA A 153 4.09 -25.77 3.60
N TRP A 154 2.98 -25.96 4.34
CA TRP A 154 2.92 -25.68 5.78
C TRP A 154 3.99 -26.41 6.61
N ARG A 155 4.43 -27.60 6.17
CA ARG A 155 5.47 -28.38 6.85
C ARG A 155 6.80 -27.62 6.92
N GLU A 156 7.09 -26.81 5.91
CA GLU A 156 8.31 -26.00 5.83
C GLU A 156 8.27 -24.79 6.77
N LEU A 157 7.12 -24.45 7.38
CA LEU A 157 7.07 -23.41 8.42
C LEU A 157 7.71 -23.86 9.73
N PHE A 158 7.85 -25.17 9.94
CA PHE A 158 8.30 -25.77 11.19
C PHE A 158 9.60 -26.57 11.04
N ALA A 159 10.23 -26.50 9.86
CA ALA A 159 11.49 -27.16 9.55
C ALA A 159 12.70 -26.33 9.98
#